data_AF-J2WX22-F1
#
_entry.id   AF-J2WX22-F1
#
_cell.length_a   1.000
_cell.length_b   1.000
_cell.length_c   1.000
_cell.angle_alpha   90.00
_cell.angle_beta   90.00
_cell.angle_gamma   90.00
#
_symmetry.space_group_name_H-M   'P 1'
#
loop_
_entity.id
_entity.type
_entity.pdbx_description
1 polymer ?
#
loop_
_entity_poly.entity_id
_entity_poly.type
_entity_poly.pdbx_seq_one_letter_code
_entity_poly.pdbx_strand_id
1 'polypeptide(L)'
;MDTLLNFALTTITSAGASVVLLAALGWLFRTWIGERFKAGVKHEYDERLERLKTELKAQSDSDLAIAKAEIDRQAEKLKVAAMSFSEVQKATISRKIQAIDEMWAAVRAGRAHVPGVLYMCDVLTDEELASIRTDSKFEAFRSQIAKIDPLVVTPLVFGEAEQTRPHVGEYVWALYATYHGIVVRCIFTLAGKEDARWYRDEVTLRLIMSAFGHAALQRFKALPYRHFDWLRLEFERELFSSFDKLLTGTSFSEAAMKQAQDMEKQLAAAQQANA
;
A
#
# COMPACT_ATOMS: atom_id res chain seq x y z
N MET A 1 114.09 -19.01 -33.42
CA MET A 1 113.15 -18.52 -32.39
C MET A 1 111.75 -18.27 -32.94
N ASP A 2 111.56 -18.13 -34.25
CA ASP A 2 110.24 -17.82 -34.85
C ASP A 2 109.26 -18.99 -34.99
N THR A 3 109.72 -20.24 -34.87
CA THR A 3 108.86 -21.43 -35.01
C THR A 3 108.03 -21.72 -33.74
N LEU A 4 108.54 -21.40 -32.55
CA LEU A 4 107.83 -21.59 -31.28
C LEU A 4 106.79 -20.49 -31.01
N LEU A 5 107.07 -19.25 -31.41
CA LEU A 5 106.14 -18.13 -31.30
C LEU A 5 104.94 -18.30 -32.24
N ASN A 6 105.17 -18.74 -33.48
CA ASN A 6 104.08 -19.03 -34.43
C ASN A 6 103.25 -20.23 -34.01
N PHE A 7 103.85 -21.26 -33.41
CA PHE A 7 103.11 -22.41 -32.86
C PHE A 7 102.28 -22.02 -31.63
N ALA A 8 102.83 -21.21 -30.70
CA ALA A 8 102.08 -20.69 -29.55
C ALA A 8 100.95 -19.73 -29.97
N LEU A 9 101.17 -18.84 -30.94
CA LEU A 9 100.15 -17.93 -31.46
C LEU A 9 99.03 -18.67 -32.19
N THR A 10 99.34 -19.69 -33.00
CA THR A 10 98.33 -20.53 -33.67
C THR A 10 97.59 -21.45 -32.71
N THR A 11 98.23 -21.92 -31.65
CA THR A 11 97.58 -22.73 -30.60
C THR A 11 96.69 -21.87 -29.69
N ILE A 12 97.10 -20.65 -29.36
CA ILE A 12 96.29 -19.70 -28.58
C ILE A 12 95.14 -19.12 -29.42
N THR A 13 95.34 -18.85 -30.71
CA THR A 13 94.24 -18.39 -31.59
C THR A 13 93.25 -19.51 -31.93
N SER A 14 93.69 -20.77 -32.06
CA SER A 14 92.77 -21.91 -32.25
C SER A 14 92.05 -22.32 -30.96
N ALA A 15 92.71 -22.26 -29.80
CA ALA A 15 92.07 -22.46 -28.49
C ALA A 15 91.12 -21.29 -28.13
N GLY A 16 91.51 -20.05 -28.41
CA GLY A 16 90.69 -18.85 -28.21
C GLY A 16 89.46 -18.81 -29.12
N ALA A 17 89.59 -19.21 -30.39
CA ALA A 17 88.47 -19.34 -31.30
C ALA A 17 87.44 -20.37 -30.83
N SER A 18 87.91 -21.49 -30.24
CA SER A 18 87.04 -22.55 -29.71
C SER A 18 86.26 -22.10 -28.48
N VAL A 19 86.88 -21.34 -27.56
CA VAL A 19 86.21 -20.79 -26.38
C VAL A 19 85.17 -19.73 -26.77
N VAL A 20 85.47 -18.87 -27.75
CA VAL A 20 84.53 -17.87 -28.26
C VAL A 20 83.35 -18.53 -28.98
N LEU A 21 83.59 -19.59 -29.76
CA LEU A 21 82.52 -20.37 -30.41
C LEU A 21 81.62 -21.06 -29.39
N LEU A 22 82.19 -21.66 -28.34
CA LEU A 22 81.42 -22.30 -27.27
C LEU A 22 80.63 -21.27 -26.45
N ALA A 23 81.19 -20.09 -26.19
CA ALA A 23 80.48 -19.00 -25.52
C ALA A 23 79.33 -18.45 -26.38
N ALA A 24 79.54 -18.29 -27.70
CA ALA A 24 78.51 -17.87 -28.64
C ALA A 24 77.40 -18.93 -28.79
N LEU A 25 77.75 -20.21 -28.89
CA LEU A 25 76.79 -21.32 -28.91
C LEU A 25 76.01 -21.42 -27.60
N GLY A 26 76.69 -21.32 -26.45
CA GLY A 26 76.04 -21.35 -25.14
C GLY A 26 75.09 -20.17 -24.94
N TRP A 27 75.46 -18.97 -25.42
CA TRP A 27 74.58 -17.82 -25.44
C TRP A 27 73.37 -18.08 -26.34
N LEU A 28 73.58 -18.53 -27.58
CA LEU A 28 72.51 -18.82 -28.54
C LEU A 28 71.53 -19.88 -28.01
N PHE A 29 72.03 -20.95 -27.39
CA PHE A 29 71.20 -21.97 -26.75
C PHE A 29 70.41 -21.39 -25.58
N ARG A 30 71.02 -20.52 -24.75
CA ARG A 30 70.32 -19.84 -23.66
C ARG A 30 69.19 -18.95 -24.18
N THR A 31 69.43 -18.16 -25.23
CA THR A 31 68.39 -17.32 -25.84
C THR A 31 67.31 -18.16 -26.49
N TRP A 32 67.67 -19.21 -27.24
CA TRP A 32 66.72 -20.09 -27.92
C TRP A 32 65.84 -20.88 -26.95
N ILE A 33 66.42 -21.47 -25.89
CA ILE A 33 65.66 -22.18 -24.85
C ILE A 33 64.77 -21.20 -24.09
N GLY A 34 65.28 -20.00 -23.76
CA GLY A 34 64.53 -18.96 -23.08
C GLY A 34 63.34 -18.46 -23.88
N GLU A 35 63.51 -18.20 -25.17
CA GLU A 35 62.43 -17.79 -26.08
C GLU A 35 61.40 -18.90 -26.27
N ARG A 36 61.83 -20.15 -26.44
CA ARG A 36 60.89 -21.26 -26.60
C ARG A 36 60.08 -21.52 -25.34
N PHE A 37 60.72 -21.44 -24.16
CA PHE A 37 60.03 -21.59 -22.88
C PHE A 37 59.06 -20.43 -22.65
N LYS A 38 59.47 -19.18 -22.92
CA LYS A 38 58.61 -18.00 -22.81
C LYS A 38 57.44 -18.04 -23.79
N ALA A 39 57.66 -18.52 -25.02
CA ALA A 39 56.60 -18.72 -26.01
C ALA A 39 55.61 -19.80 -25.59
N GLY A 40 56.09 -20.93 -25.04
CA GLY A 40 55.24 -21.99 -24.51
C GLY A 40 54.38 -21.52 -23.34
N VAL A 41 54.99 -20.86 -22.35
CA VAL A 41 54.28 -20.31 -21.18
C VAL A 41 53.28 -19.25 -21.62
N LYS A 42 53.65 -18.34 -22.53
CA LYS A 42 52.73 -17.32 -23.05
C LYS A 42 51.52 -17.96 -23.73
N HIS A 43 51.74 -18.97 -24.58
CA HIS A 43 50.64 -19.65 -25.27
C HIS A 43 49.68 -20.32 -24.28
N GLU A 44 50.20 -20.98 -23.23
CA GLU A 44 49.38 -21.60 -22.20
C GLU A 44 48.58 -20.57 -21.40
N TYR A 45 49.17 -19.41 -21.07
CA TYR A 45 48.45 -18.31 -20.43
C TYR A 45 47.37 -17.72 -21.33
N ASP A 46 47.67 -17.48 -22.61
CA ASP A 46 46.71 -16.96 -23.58
C ASP A 46 45.53 -17.95 -23.76
N GLU A 47 45.81 -19.26 -23.80
CA GLU A 47 44.78 -20.30 -23.89
C GLU A 47 43.92 -20.36 -22.62
N ARG A 48 44.54 -20.29 -21.42
CA ARG A 48 43.80 -20.24 -20.14
C ARG A 48 42.95 -18.98 -20.03
N LEU A 49 43.44 -17.83 -20.51
CA LEU A 49 42.71 -16.57 -20.53
C LEU A 49 41.49 -16.63 -21.45
N GLU A 50 41.65 -17.13 -22.67
CA GLU A 50 40.53 -17.34 -23.60
C GLU A 50 39.52 -18.34 -23.03
N ARG A 51 39.98 -19.41 -22.37
CA ARG A 51 39.09 -20.37 -21.70
C ARG A 51 38.32 -19.74 -20.55
N LEU A 52 38.97 -19.02 -19.65
CA LEU A 52 38.29 -18.33 -18.54
C LEU A 52 37.32 -17.26 -19.06
N LYS A 53 37.69 -16.54 -20.12
CA LYS A 53 36.84 -15.52 -20.74
C LYS A 53 35.61 -16.13 -21.39
N THR A 54 35.76 -17.28 -22.06
CA THR A 54 34.62 -18.01 -22.63
C THR A 54 33.72 -18.62 -21.56
N GLU A 55 34.30 -19.15 -20.49
CA GLU A 55 33.55 -19.69 -19.34
C GLU A 55 32.80 -18.61 -18.57
N LEU A 56 33.46 -17.50 -18.21
CA LEU A 56 32.82 -16.34 -17.58
C LEU A 56 31.69 -15.77 -18.44
N LYS A 57 31.89 -15.70 -19.76
CA LYS A 57 30.86 -15.22 -20.67
C LYS A 57 29.69 -16.19 -20.74
N ALA A 58 29.94 -17.49 -20.85
CA ALA A 58 28.89 -18.50 -20.86
C ALA A 58 28.09 -18.51 -19.55
N GLN A 59 28.78 -18.37 -18.41
CA GLN A 59 28.14 -18.28 -17.10
C GLN A 59 27.32 -16.99 -16.96
N SER A 60 27.88 -15.85 -17.34
CA SER A 60 27.15 -14.58 -17.35
C SER A 60 25.93 -14.61 -18.26
N ASP A 61 26.03 -15.20 -19.45
CA ASP A 61 24.91 -15.30 -20.39
C ASP A 61 23.81 -16.24 -19.85
N SER A 62 24.20 -17.32 -19.18
CA SER A 62 23.29 -18.24 -18.49
C SER A 62 22.56 -17.56 -17.33
N ASP A 63 23.29 -16.86 -16.47
CA ASP A 63 22.72 -16.15 -15.31
C ASP A 63 21.77 -15.04 -15.76
N LEU A 64 22.11 -14.31 -16.82
CA LEU A 64 21.23 -13.32 -17.43
C LEU A 64 19.96 -13.95 -18.02
N ALA A 65 20.07 -15.10 -18.66
CA ALA A 65 18.91 -15.81 -19.20
C ALA A 65 17.97 -16.29 -18.09
N ILE A 66 18.52 -16.82 -17.00
CA ILE A 66 17.75 -17.26 -15.82
C ILE A 66 17.06 -16.05 -15.16
N ALA A 67 17.79 -14.96 -14.93
CA ALA A 67 17.25 -13.76 -14.31
C ALA A 67 16.12 -13.14 -15.15
N LYS A 68 16.30 -13.06 -16.48
CA LYS A 68 15.26 -12.58 -17.40
C LYS A 68 14.02 -13.48 -17.36
N ALA A 69 14.21 -14.80 -17.40
CA ALA A 69 13.11 -15.75 -17.35
C ALA A 69 12.30 -15.63 -16.03
N GLU A 70 12.97 -15.40 -14.89
CA GLU A 70 12.25 -15.21 -13.62
C GLU A 70 11.53 -13.85 -13.56
N ILE A 71 12.14 -12.77 -14.08
CA ILE A 71 11.46 -11.46 -14.20
C ILE A 71 10.20 -11.59 -15.08
N ASP A 72 10.31 -12.23 -16.24
CA ASP A 72 9.17 -12.43 -17.14
C ASP A 72 8.08 -13.28 -16.49
N ARG A 73 8.47 -14.33 -15.73
CA ARG A 73 7.52 -15.16 -14.98
C ARG A 73 6.80 -14.37 -13.89
N GLN A 74 7.51 -13.50 -13.18
CA GLN A 74 6.92 -12.63 -12.16
C GLN A 74 6.00 -11.58 -12.79
N ALA A 75 6.41 -10.97 -13.90
CA ALA A 75 5.58 -10.04 -14.66
C ALA A 75 4.28 -10.69 -15.15
N GLU A 76 4.35 -11.92 -15.67
CA GLU A 76 3.15 -12.65 -16.11
C GLU A 76 2.24 -13.02 -14.93
N LYS A 77 2.80 -13.43 -13.78
CA LYS A 77 2.00 -13.66 -12.56
C LYS A 77 1.28 -12.39 -12.11
N LEU A 78 1.98 -11.25 -12.08
CA LEU A 78 1.39 -9.96 -11.73
C LEU A 78 0.31 -9.56 -12.73
N LYS A 79 0.53 -9.79 -14.02
CA LYS A 79 -0.44 -9.51 -15.07
C LYS A 79 -1.68 -10.39 -14.97
N VAL A 80 -1.53 -11.70 -14.77
CA VAL A 80 -2.65 -12.63 -14.57
C VAL A 80 -3.43 -12.28 -13.31
N ALA A 81 -2.75 -11.92 -12.22
CA ALA A 81 -3.40 -11.44 -11.00
C ALA A 81 -4.18 -10.14 -11.24
N ALA A 82 -3.57 -9.16 -11.94
CA ALA A 82 -4.23 -7.90 -12.28
C ALA A 82 -5.44 -8.09 -13.21
N MET A 83 -5.34 -8.98 -14.20
CA MET A 83 -6.46 -9.30 -15.11
C MET A 83 -7.61 -10.00 -14.39
N SER A 84 -7.30 -11.04 -13.59
CA SER A 84 -8.31 -11.76 -12.79
C SER A 84 -9.01 -10.81 -11.80
N PHE A 85 -8.25 -9.87 -11.23
CA PHE A 85 -8.80 -8.84 -10.36
C PHE A 85 -9.71 -7.85 -11.10
N SER A 86 -9.34 -7.43 -12.31
CA SER A 86 -10.16 -6.55 -13.15
C SER A 86 -11.51 -7.18 -13.51
N GLU A 87 -11.54 -8.48 -13.83
CA GLU A 87 -12.78 -9.21 -14.13
C GLU A 87 -13.69 -9.34 -12.90
N VAL A 88 -13.13 -9.58 -11.71
CA VAL A 88 -13.92 -9.58 -10.45
C VAL A 88 -14.45 -8.18 -10.13
N GLN A 89 -13.66 -7.12 -10.35
CA GLN A 89 -14.13 -5.74 -10.17
C GLN A 89 -15.27 -5.42 -11.15
N LYS A 90 -15.13 -5.77 -12.43
CA LYS A 90 -16.22 -5.59 -13.41
C LYS A 90 -17.49 -6.36 -13.01
N ALA A 91 -17.36 -7.57 -12.49
CA ALA A 91 -18.49 -8.37 -12.04
C ALA A 91 -19.15 -7.85 -10.75
N THR A 92 -18.40 -7.13 -9.90
CA THR A 92 -18.88 -6.65 -8.60
C THR A 92 -19.25 -5.18 -8.57
N ILE A 93 -18.76 -4.37 -9.51
CA ILE A 93 -19.02 -2.91 -9.52
C ILE A 93 -20.52 -2.60 -9.64
N SER A 94 -21.26 -3.34 -10.47
CA SER A 94 -22.72 -3.15 -10.58
C SER A 94 -23.42 -3.43 -9.26
N ARG A 95 -23.00 -4.46 -8.51
CA ARG A 95 -23.54 -4.76 -7.18
C ARG A 95 -23.16 -3.70 -6.15
N LYS A 96 -21.94 -3.16 -6.21
CA LYS A 96 -21.49 -2.06 -5.34
C LYS A 96 -22.31 -0.80 -5.60
N ILE A 97 -22.54 -0.42 -6.86
CA ILE A 97 -23.36 0.73 -7.24
C ILE A 97 -24.78 0.55 -6.71
N GLN A 98 -25.40 -0.60 -6.98
CA GLN A 98 -26.74 -0.91 -6.47
C GLN A 98 -26.81 -0.82 -4.93
N ALA A 99 -25.83 -1.39 -4.23
CA ALA A 99 -25.78 -1.36 -2.77
C ALA A 99 -25.61 0.07 -2.21
N ILE A 100 -24.85 0.92 -2.89
CA ILE A 100 -24.73 2.35 -2.56
C ILE A 100 -26.07 3.07 -2.75
N ASP A 101 -26.75 2.81 -3.87
CA ASP A 101 -28.06 3.42 -4.17
C ASP A 101 -29.12 3.00 -3.15
N GLU A 102 -29.17 1.72 -2.80
CA GLU A 102 -30.08 1.17 -1.79
C GLU A 102 -29.77 1.73 -0.39
N MET A 103 -28.49 1.81 0.00
CA MET A 103 -28.08 2.43 1.26
C MET A 103 -28.47 3.91 1.30
N TRP A 104 -28.25 4.65 0.22
CA TRP A 104 -28.63 6.07 0.15
C TRP A 104 -30.16 6.25 0.16
N ALA A 105 -30.90 5.35 -0.47
CA ALA A 105 -32.35 5.31 -0.37
C ALA A 105 -32.79 5.12 1.10
N ALA A 106 -32.15 4.22 1.85
CA ALA A 106 -32.41 4.03 3.28
C ALA A 106 -32.06 5.27 4.12
N VAL A 107 -30.95 5.97 3.83
CA VAL A 107 -30.63 7.26 4.48
C VAL A 107 -31.75 8.28 4.26
N ARG A 108 -32.24 8.41 3.01
CA ARG A 108 -33.33 9.33 2.67
C ARG A 108 -34.66 8.93 3.31
N ALA A 109 -34.96 7.64 3.33
CA ALA A 109 -36.17 7.11 3.98
C ALA A 109 -36.14 7.37 5.48
N GLY A 110 -35.03 7.09 6.16
CA GLY A 110 -34.84 7.42 7.57
C GLY A 110 -35.01 8.92 7.83
N ARG A 111 -34.42 9.77 6.99
CA ARG A 111 -34.55 11.24 7.09
C ARG A 111 -35.99 11.72 6.97
N ALA A 112 -36.78 11.14 6.07
CA ALA A 112 -38.18 11.51 5.89
C ALA A 112 -39.02 11.23 7.16
N HIS A 113 -38.58 10.29 8.00
CA HIS A 113 -39.26 9.92 9.25
C HIS A 113 -38.71 10.65 10.48
N VAL A 114 -37.55 11.30 10.37
CA VAL A 114 -37.00 12.21 11.38
C VAL A 114 -37.72 13.55 11.20
N PRO A 115 -38.62 13.97 12.12
CA PRO A 115 -39.45 15.15 11.86
C PRO A 115 -38.59 16.40 11.72
N GLY A 116 -38.98 17.27 10.78
CA GLY A 116 -38.32 18.57 10.56
C GLY A 116 -38.22 19.41 11.84
N VAL A 117 -39.10 19.15 12.81
CA VAL A 117 -39.08 19.75 14.15
C VAL A 117 -37.74 19.57 14.86
N LEU A 118 -37.02 18.46 14.65
CA LEU A 118 -35.71 18.24 15.29
C LEU A 118 -34.67 19.25 14.84
N TYR A 119 -34.73 19.71 13.59
CA TYR A 119 -33.86 20.78 13.10
C TYR A 119 -34.17 22.14 13.73
N MET A 120 -35.32 22.32 14.40
CA MET A 120 -35.53 23.52 15.21
C MET A 120 -34.55 23.61 16.38
N CYS A 121 -34.03 22.49 16.89
CA CYS A 121 -33.01 22.52 17.95
C CYS A 121 -31.74 23.27 17.53
N ASP A 122 -31.48 23.40 16.22
CA ASP A 122 -30.31 24.11 15.71
C ASP A 122 -30.42 25.63 15.81
N VAL A 123 -31.63 26.16 16.03
CA VAL A 123 -31.87 27.61 16.19
C VAL A 123 -32.20 28.01 17.63
N LEU A 124 -32.33 27.04 18.54
CA LEU A 124 -32.57 27.30 19.96
C LEU A 124 -31.26 27.60 20.69
N THR A 125 -31.31 28.49 21.68
CA THR A 125 -30.18 28.69 22.59
C THR A 125 -30.04 27.53 23.57
N ASP A 126 -28.91 27.47 24.27
CA ASP A 126 -28.65 26.49 25.31
C ASP A 126 -29.68 26.54 26.46
N GLU A 127 -30.10 27.75 26.85
CA GLU A 127 -31.12 27.97 27.88
C GLU A 127 -32.50 27.54 27.41
N GLU A 128 -32.82 27.81 26.15
CA GLU A 128 -34.07 27.38 25.53
C GLU A 128 -34.16 25.86 25.40
N LEU A 129 -33.06 25.22 25.01
CA LEU A 129 -33.00 23.76 24.92
C LEU A 129 -33.05 23.12 26.32
N ALA A 130 -32.43 23.72 27.33
CA ALA A 130 -32.51 23.26 28.71
C ALA A 130 -33.94 23.37 29.30
N SER A 131 -34.71 24.38 28.89
CA SER A 131 -36.08 24.63 29.36
C SER A 131 -37.17 23.97 28.52
N ILE A 132 -36.79 23.19 27.49
CA ILE A 132 -37.72 22.62 26.50
C ILE A 132 -38.80 21.72 27.11
N ARG A 133 -38.58 21.24 28.34
CA ARG A 133 -39.48 20.36 29.10
C ARG A 133 -40.47 21.09 29.97
N THR A 134 -40.04 22.20 30.55
CA THR A 134 -40.77 22.90 31.59
C THR A 134 -41.57 24.07 31.02
N ASP A 135 -41.05 24.71 29.97
CA ASP A 135 -41.68 25.90 29.39
C ASP A 135 -42.87 25.50 28.50
N SER A 136 -44.02 26.16 28.69
CA SER A 136 -45.23 25.96 27.90
C SER A 136 -45.02 26.31 26.42
N LYS A 137 -44.08 27.20 26.07
CA LYS A 137 -43.81 27.59 24.68
C LYS A 137 -43.38 26.42 23.78
N PHE A 138 -42.88 25.34 24.40
CA PHE A 138 -42.42 24.13 23.69
C PHE A 138 -43.40 22.97 23.73
N GLU A 139 -44.65 23.17 24.19
CA GLU A 139 -45.63 22.07 24.29
C GLU A 139 -45.90 21.39 22.94
N ALA A 140 -46.11 22.19 21.88
CA ALA A 140 -46.29 21.67 20.53
C ALA A 140 -45.06 20.89 20.04
N PHE A 141 -43.86 21.39 20.33
CA PHE A 141 -42.60 20.74 19.99
C PHE A 141 -42.48 19.36 20.67
N ARG A 142 -42.75 19.30 21.98
CA ARG A 142 -42.75 18.05 22.76
C ARG A 142 -43.76 17.06 22.24
N SER A 143 -44.98 17.51 21.91
CA SER A 143 -46.03 16.68 21.32
C SER A 143 -45.59 16.05 20.00
N GLN A 144 -44.85 16.77 19.16
CA GLN A 144 -44.33 16.23 17.91
C GLN A 144 -43.21 15.22 18.13
N ILE A 145 -42.28 15.49 19.06
CA ILE A 145 -41.21 14.54 19.38
C ILE A 145 -41.76 13.25 20.01
N ALA A 146 -42.76 13.35 20.88
CA ALA A 146 -43.37 12.19 21.53
C ALA A 146 -44.08 11.24 20.55
N LYS A 147 -44.41 11.70 19.33
CA LYS A 147 -44.97 10.86 18.27
C LYS A 147 -43.91 10.03 17.55
N ILE A 148 -42.63 10.33 17.75
CA ILE A 148 -41.55 9.57 17.13
C ILE A 148 -41.41 8.27 17.92
N ASP A 149 -41.78 7.15 17.31
CA ASP A 149 -41.50 5.82 17.86
C ASP A 149 -40.11 5.35 17.38
N PRO A 150 -39.10 5.29 18.27
CA PRO A 150 -37.76 4.81 17.91
C PRO A 150 -37.76 3.36 17.39
N LEU A 151 -38.76 2.55 17.77
CA LEU A 151 -38.92 1.18 17.30
C LEU A 151 -39.41 1.11 15.85
N VAL A 152 -40.09 2.15 15.35
CA VAL A 152 -40.50 2.26 13.94
C VAL A 152 -39.36 2.77 13.07
N VAL A 153 -38.50 3.66 13.59
CA VAL A 153 -37.37 4.23 12.84
C VAL A 153 -36.30 3.17 12.55
N THR A 154 -36.08 2.24 13.47
CA THR A 154 -35.00 1.24 13.37
C THR A 154 -35.15 0.33 12.14
N PRO A 155 -36.30 -0.32 11.87
CA PRO A 155 -36.51 -1.13 10.66
C PRO A 155 -36.43 -0.33 9.36
N LEU A 156 -36.85 0.94 9.36
CA LEU A 156 -36.79 1.81 8.17
C LEU A 156 -35.35 2.14 7.76
N VAL A 157 -34.46 2.23 8.74
CA VAL A 157 -33.04 2.46 8.56
C VAL A 157 -32.37 1.13 8.24
N PHE A 158 -32.40 0.16 9.16
CA PHE A 158 -31.56 -1.02 9.06
C PHE A 158 -32.15 -2.17 8.23
N GLY A 159 -33.47 -2.21 7.99
CA GLY A 159 -34.17 -3.37 7.42
C GLY A 159 -33.60 -3.86 6.10
N GLU A 160 -34.07 -3.31 4.98
CA GLU A 160 -33.55 -3.69 3.66
C GLU A 160 -32.09 -3.26 3.46
N ALA A 161 -31.65 -2.21 4.18
CA ALA A 161 -30.28 -1.72 4.07
C ALA A 161 -29.22 -2.75 4.52
N GLU A 162 -29.53 -3.68 5.43
CA GLU A 162 -28.60 -4.73 5.86
C GLU A 162 -28.14 -5.61 4.68
N GLN A 163 -28.98 -5.78 3.65
CA GLN A 163 -28.64 -6.56 2.46
C GLN A 163 -27.50 -5.93 1.64
N THR A 164 -27.28 -4.62 1.80
CA THR A 164 -26.20 -3.88 1.12
C THR A 164 -24.84 -4.09 1.78
N ARG A 165 -24.81 -4.53 3.06
CA ARG A 165 -23.59 -4.64 3.87
C ARG A 165 -22.46 -5.44 3.22
N PRO A 166 -22.68 -6.61 2.58
CA PRO A 166 -21.62 -7.37 1.93
C PRO A 166 -20.95 -6.63 0.76
N HIS A 167 -21.60 -5.60 0.22
CA HIS A 167 -21.18 -4.91 -0.99
C HIS A 167 -20.58 -3.53 -0.72
N VAL A 168 -21.00 -2.86 0.36
CA VAL A 168 -20.49 -1.54 0.77
C VAL A 168 -19.23 -1.61 1.65
N GLY A 169 -19.00 -2.76 2.29
CA GLY A 169 -17.86 -2.97 3.18
C GLY A 169 -18.10 -2.46 4.61
N GLU A 170 -17.33 -2.99 5.56
CA GLU A 170 -17.55 -2.78 7.00
C GLU A 170 -17.40 -1.33 7.44
N TYR A 171 -16.48 -0.56 6.84
CA TYR A 171 -16.28 0.85 7.21
C TYR A 171 -17.50 1.71 6.84
N VAL A 172 -17.99 1.59 5.61
CA VAL A 172 -19.16 2.34 5.13
C VAL A 172 -20.40 1.95 5.94
N TRP A 173 -20.57 0.66 6.21
CA TRP A 173 -21.64 0.16 7.05
C TRP A 173 -21.56 0.70 8.48
N ALA A 174 -20.37 0.70 9.10
CA ALA A 174 -20.18 1.23 10.45
C ALA A 174 -20.48 2.73 10.52
N LEU A 175 -20.08 3.50 9.52
CA LEU A 175 -20.40 4.93 9.42
C LEU A 175 -21.92 5.15 9.34
N TYR A 176 -22.59 4.42 8.45
CA TYR A 176 -24.05 4.43 8.30
C TYR A 176 -24.77 4.10 9.62
N ALA A 177 -24.41 2.97 10.24
CA ALA A 177 -25.01 2.52 11.48
C ALA A 177 -24.78 3.49 12.64
N THR A 178 -23.56 4.04 12.75
CA THR A 178 -23.21 4.98 13.82
C THR A 178 -23.98 6.28 13.69
N TYR A 179 -24.11 6.83 12.47
CA TYR A 179 -24.91 8.05 12.25
C TYR A 179 -26.35 7.86 12.69
N HIS A 180 -27.00 6.78 12.27
CA HIS A 180 -28.38 6.51 12.68
C HIS A 180 -28.50 6.22 14.18
N GLY A 181 -27.50 5.58 14.79
CA GLY A 181 -27.40 5.43 16.24
C GLY A 181 -27.35 6.79 16.95
N ILE A 182 -26.62 7.77 16.41
CA ILE A 182 -26.59 9.14 16.95
C ILE A 182 -27.98 9.78 16.83
N VAL A 183 -28.60 9.73 15.65
CA VAL A 183 -29.95 10.33 15.42
C VAL A 183 -30.98 9.76 16.40
N VAL A 184 -31.00 8.43 16.55
CA VAL A 184 -31.88 7.74 17.51
C VAL A 184 -31.57 8.18 18.94
N ARG A 185 -30.29 8.30 19.31
CA ARG A 185 -29.88 8.80 20.63
C ARG A 185 -30.33 10.25 20.87
N CYS A 186 -30.28 11.11 19.87
CA CYS A 186 -30.78 12.47 19.96
C CYS A 186 -32.28 12.50 20.23
N ILE A 187 -33.06 11.69 19.50
CA ILE A 187 -34.51 11.54 19.71
C ILE A 187 -34.80 11.09 21.15
N PHE A 188 -34.12 10.04 21.63
CA PHE A 188 -34.27 9.56 23.01
C PHE A 188 -33.92 10.61 24.06
N THR A 189 -32.89 11.43 23.80
CA THR A 189 -32.46 12.47 24.74
C THR A 189 -33.49 13.59 24.80
N LEU A 190 -33.95 14.06 23.64
CA LEU A 190 -34.98 15.09 23.55
C LEU A 190 -36.32 14.62 24.17
N ALA A 191 -36.72 13.38 23.90
CA ALA A 191 -37.97 12.81 24.40
C ALA A 191 -37.91 12.41 25.89
N GLY A 192 -36.78 11.85 26.37
CA GLY A 192 -36.72 11.15 27.65
C GLY A 192 -35.86 11.76 28.76
N LYS A 193 -34.72 12.42 28.47
CA LYS A 193 -33.74 12.84 29.49
C LYS A 193 -33.95 14.25 30.05
N GLU A 194 -33.80 14.44 31.37
CA GLU A 194 -33.93 15.74 32.04
C GLU A 194 -33.19 16.87 31.32
N ASP A 195 -31.93 16.62 30.94
CA ASP A 195 -31.18 17.51 30.04
C ASP A 195 -31.40 17.13 28.58
N ALA A 196 -32.12 18.00 27.86
CA ALA A 196 -32.41 17.82 26.44
C ALA A 196 -31.25 18.26 25.51
N ARG A 197 -30.13 18.77 26.07
CA ARG A 197 -28.93 19.16 25.31
C ARG A 197 -28.15 17.93 24.85
N TRP A 198 -28.70 17.24 23.85
CA TRP A 198 -28.19 16.00 23.28
C TRP A 198 -26.74 16.08 22.78
N TYR A 199 -26.28 17.26 22.37
CA TYR A 199 -24.91 17.48 21.89
C TYR A 199 -23.88 17.46 23.05
N ARG A 200 -24.32 17.46 24.31
CA ARG A 200 -23.48 17.28 25.51
C ARG A 200 -23.53 15.84 26.04
N ASP A 201 -24.40 14.99 25.52
CA ASP A 201 -24.56 13.62 25.98
C ASP A 201 -23.30 12.78 25.70
N GLU A 202 -22.77 12.12 26.73
CA GLU A 202 -21.53 11.35 26.64
C GLU A 202 -21.61 10.23 25.58
N VAL A 203 -22.77 9.57 25.45
CA VAL A 203 -22.96 8.52 24.43
C VAL A 203 -22.90 9.12 23.04
N THR A 204 -23.61 10.23 22.80
CA THR A 204 -23.53 10.96 21.53
C THR A 204 -22.10 11.37 21.19
N LEU A 205 -21.37 11.95 22.14
CA LEU A 205 -19.98 12.38 21.93
C LEU A 205 -19.05 11.21 21.61
N ARG A 206 -19.23 10.04 22.25
CA ARG A 206 -18.47 8.83 21.92
C ARG A 206 -18.77 8.30 20.52
N LEU A 207 -20.04 8.31 20.11
CA LEU A 207 -20.43 7.89 18.76
C LEU A 207 -19.86 8.82 17.69
N ILE A 208 -19.89 10.14 17.92
CA ILE A 208 -19.26 11.13 17.03
C ILE A 208 -17.75 10.88 16.93
N MET A 209 -17.08 10.65 18.06
CA MET A 209 -15.65 10.34 18.09
C MET A 209 -15.32 9.06 17.30
N SER A 210 -16.16 8.02 17.44
CA SER A 210 -15.98 6.75 16.74
C SER A 210 -16.19 6.87 15.23
N ALA A 211 -17.18 7.66 14.80
CA ALA A 211 -17.49 7.83 13.38
C ALA A 211 -16.55 8.78 12.65
N PHE A 212 -16.18 9.90 13.30
CA PHE A 212 -15.53 11.03 12.63
C PHE A 212 -14.13 11.37 13.20
N GLY A 213 -13.72 10.69 14.27
CA GLY A 213 -12.43 10.90 14.92
C GLY A 213 -12.36 12.10 15.85
N HIS A 214 -11.18 12.28 16.47
CA HIS A 214 -10.96 13.30 17.51
C HIS A 214 -11.07 14.73 16.97
N ALA A 215 -10.54 15.01 15.79
CA ALA A 215 -10.57 16.35 15.21
C ALA A 215 -12.01 16.82 14.93
N ALA A 216 -12.86 15.93 14.40
CA ALA A 216 -14.26 16.23 14.17
C ALA A 216 -15.03 16.45 15.48
N LEU A 217 -14.76 15.63 16.51
CA LEU A 217 -15.33 15.82 17.84
C LEU A 217 -14.99 17.20 18.44
N GLN A 218 -13.75 17.66 18.31
CA GLN A 218 -13.37 18.97 18.83
C GLN A 218 -14.08 20.10 18.08
N ARG A 219 -14.20 19.99 16.75
CA ARG A 219 -15.00 20.94 15.95
C ARG A 219 -16.46 20.95 16.39
N PHE A 220 -17.05 19.77 16.60
CA PHE A 220 -18.43 19.62 17.07
C PHE A 220 -18.65 20.30 18.41
N LYS A 221 -17.77 20.08 19.40
CA LYS A 221 -17.86 20.69 20.73
C LYS A 221 -17.72 22.21 20.72
N ALA A 222 -17.01 22.75 19.74
CA ALA A 222 -16.80 24.18 19.59
C ALA A 222 -17.98 24.90 18.91
N LEU A 223 -18.99 24.16 18.42
CA LEU A 223 -20.14 24.76 17.77
C LEU A 223 -21.04 25.46 18.80
N PRO A 224 -21.43 26.72 18.56
CA PRO A 224 -22.39 27.40 19.43
C PRO A 224 -23.84 26.97 19.15
N TYR A 225 -24.13 26.53 17.93
CA TYR A 225 -25.46 26.11 17.45
C TYR A 225 -25.29 25.27 16.17
N ARG A 226 -26.40 24.81 15.56
CA ARG A 226 -26.39 23.99 14.32
C ARG A 226 -25.72 22.62 14.44
N HIS A 227 -25.88 21.96 15.58
CA HIS A 227 -25.31 20.64 15.83
C HIS A 227 -25.91 19.55 14.92
N PHE A 228 -27.21 19.58 14.61
CA PHE A 228 -27.83 18.61 13.69
C PHE A 228 -27.37 18.82 12.25
N ASP A 229 -27.36 20.06 11.77
CA ASP A 229 -26.88 20.38 10.43
C ASP A 229 -25.41 20.02 10.24
N TRP A 230 -24.57 20.32 11.23
CA TRP A 230 -23.17 19.87 11.21
C TRP A 230 -23.07 18.35 11.14
N LEU A 231 -23.80 17.62 11.99
CA LEU A 231 -23.75 16.15 12.03
C LEU A 231 -24.17 15.56 10.68
N ARG A 232 -25.21 16.11 10.07
CA ARG A 232 -25.70 15.71 8.74
C ARG A 232 -24.65 15.94 7.67
N LEU A 233 -24.05 17.13 7.61
CA LEU A 233 -23.06 17.49 6.61
C LEU A 233 -21.76 16.69 6.78
N GLU A 234 -21.33 16.49 8.02
CA GLU A 234 -20.14 15.69 8.33
C GLU A 234 -20.35 14.23 7.90
N PHE A 235 -21.50 13.65 8.23
CA PHE A 235 -21.88 12.31 7.78
C PHE A 235 -21.94 12.19 6.25
N GLU A 236 -22.65 13.09 5.56
CA GLU A 236 -22.77 13.05 4.10
C GLU A 236 -21.40 13.16 3.43
N ARG A 237 -20.53 14.03 3.93
CA ARG A 237 -19.17 14.19 3.41
C ARG A 237 -18.36 12.91 3.55
N GLU A 238 -18.33 12.31 4.74
CA GLU A 238 -17.58 11.07 4.97
C GLU A 238 -18.19 9.89 4.20
N LEU A 239 -19.52 9.81 4.12
CA LEU A 239 -20.22 8.75 3.40
C LEU A 239 -19.92 8.82 1.90
N PHE A 240 -20.05 9.99 1.28
CA PHE A 240 -19.78 10.16 -0.15
C PHE A 240 -18.30 10.01 -0.48
N SER A 241 -17.40 10.48 0.38
CA SER A 241 -15.96 10.19 0.21
C SER A 241 -15.69 8.69 0.25
N SER A 242 -16.41 7.94 1.10
CA SER A 242 -16.25 6.50 1.21
C SER A 242 -16.86 5.75 0.03
N PHE A 243 -18.00 6.20 -0.49
CA PHE A 243 -18.58 5.69 -1.74
C PHE A 243 -17.63 5.88 -2.92
N ASP A 244 -17.03 7.06 -3.05
CA ASP A 244 -16.04 7.33 -4.09
C ASP A 244 -14.83 6.40 -3.98
N LYS A 245 -14.28 6.20 -2.77
CA LYS A 245 -13.19 5.24 -2.54
C LYS A 245 -13.57 3.80 -2.86
N LEU A 246 -14.81 3.41 -2.58
CA LEU A 246 -15.34 2.08 -2.86
C LEU A 246 -15.50 1.82 -4.35
N LEU A 247 -15.97 2.81 -5.11
CA LEU A 247 -16.21 2.74 -6.55
C LEU A 247 -14.90 2.85 -7.35
N THR A 248 -13.99 3.73 -6.93
CA THR A 248 -12.68 3.90 -7.57
C THR A 248 -11.72 2.74 -7.25
N GLY A 249 -12.00 1.97 -6.19
CA GLY A 249 -11.14 0.87 -5.75
C GLY A 249 -9.80 1.35 -5.16
N THR A 250 -9.67 2.63 -4.84
CA THR A 250 -8.44 3.23 -4.26
C THR A 250 -8.01 2.55 -2.97
N SER A 251 -8.95 2.28 -2.07
CA SER A 251 -8.72 1.53 -0.83
C SER A 251 -8.18 0.11 -1.06
N PHE A 252 -8.60 -0.54 -2.15
CA PHE A 252 -8.12 -1.86 -2.53
C PHE A 252 -6.76 -1.82 -3.23
N SER A 253 -6.51 -0.78 -4.04
CA SER A 253 -5.20 -0.56 -4.69
C SER A 253 -4.10 -0.33 -3.65
N GLU A 254 -4.37 0.50 -2.64
CA GLU A 254 -3.43 0.74 -1.54
C GLU A 254 -3.17 -0.54 -0.72
N ALA A 255 -4.22 -1.30 -0.40
CA ALA A 255 -4.08 -2.57 0.32
C ALA A 255 -3.32 -3.63 -0.50
N ALA A 256 -3.60 -3.76 -1.80
CA ALA A 256 -2.92 -4.68 -2.70
C ALA A 256 -1.43 -4.31 -2.89
N MET A 257 -1.13 -3.02 -3.04
CA MET A 257 0.26 -2.53 -3.12
C MET A 257 1.02 -2.79 -1.83
N LYS A 258 0.38 -2.55 -0.67
CA LYS A 258 0.98 -2.86 0.63
C LYS A 258 1.25 -4.36 0.78
N GLN A 259 0.31 -5.21 0.39
CA GLN A 259 0.48 -6.66 0.44
C GLN A 259 1.58 -7.15 -0.52
N ALA A 260 1.68 -6.57 -1.73
CA ALA A 260 2.76 -6.86 -2.67
C ALA A 260 4.12 -6.47 -2.09
N GLN A 261 4.23 -5.29 -1.47
CA GLN A 261 5.45 -4.86 -0.78
C GLN A 261 5.82 -5.77 0.39
N ASP A 262 4.84 -6.23 1.17
CA ASP A 262 5.08 -7.15 2.28
C ASP A 262 5.54 -8.53 1.76
N MET A 263 5.00 -9.01 0.63
CA MET A 263 5.45 -10.22 -0.04
C MET A 263 6.88 -10.09 -0.59
N GLU A 264 7.23 -8.96 -1.23
CA GLU A 264 8.59 -8.70 -1.71
C GLU A 264 9.60 -8.69 -0.56
N LYS A 265 9.25 -8.05 0.57
CA LYS A 265 10.10 -8.08 1.78
C LYS A 265 10.31 -9.49 2.29
N GLN A 266 9.25 -10.31 2.32
CA GLN A 266 9.36 -11.70 2.74
C GLN A 266 10.21 -12.55 1.78
N LEU A 267 10.07 -12.35 0.47
CA LEU A 267 10.88 -13.01 -0.55
C LEU A 267 12.36 -12.61 -0.45
N ALA A 268 12.65 -11.33 -0.27
CA ALA A 268 14.02 -10.82 -0.07
C ALA A 268 14.65 -11.39 1.20
N ALA A 269 13.88 -11.46 2.31
CA ALA A 269 14.33 -12.07 3.55
C ALA A 269 14.61 -13.58 3.40
N ALA A 270 13.76 -14.31 2.66
CA ALA A 270 13.95 -15.73 2.39
C ALA A 270 15.18 -16.01 1.48
N GLN A 271 15.48 -15.11 0.55
CA GLN A 271 16.67 -15.21 -0.30
C GLN A 271 17.95 -14.92 0.49
N GLN A 272 17.94 -13.95 1.40
CA GLN A 272 19.07 -13.67 2.29
C GLN A 272 19.31 -14.77 3.33
N ALA A 273 18.28 -15.49 3.76
CA ALA A 273 18.41 -16.62 4.68
C ALA A 273 18.97 -17.90 4.01
N ASN A 274 18.90 -17.98 2.68
CA ASN A 274 19.35 -19.13 1.89
C ASN A 274 20.68 -18.86 1.13
N ALA A 275 21.27 -17.68 1.32
CA ALA A 275 22.59 -17.31 0.80
C ALA A 275 23.64 -17.40 1.91
#